data_AF-A0A6I6UBW0-F1
#
_entry.id   AF-A0A6I6UBW0-F1
#
_cell.length_a   1.000
_cell.length_b   1.000
_cell.length_c   1.000
_cell.angle_alpha   90.00
_cell.angle_beta   90.00
_cell.angle_gamma   90.00
#
_symmetry.space_group_name_H-M   'P 1'
#
loop_
_entity.id
_entity.type
_entity.pdbx_description
1 polymer ?
#
loop_
_entity_poly.entity_id
_entity_poly.type
_entity_poly.pdbx_seq_one_letter_code
_entity_poly.pdbx_strand_id
1 'polypeptide(L)'
;MNAGKIVKEVKWTILVSLLVSLALLVTWFIFEISDIPFANKSLLALSLISSSAALASFLKLLKIKKDPNVMVSETDERLVAEKNEADSKALKLLQSVLFLSYLGYTFIIPEDIFRSTGWWISLGTLLLSLFAPLMFRRITKEM
;
A
#
# COMPACT_ATOMS: atom_id res chain seq x y z
N MET A 1 27.09 0.46 -5.08
CA MET A 1 26.06 -0.32 -4.34
C MET A 1 26.11 -1.76 -4.81
N ASN A 2 26.26 -2.76 -3.94
CA ASN A 2 26.54 -4.15 -4.36
C ASN A 2 25.22 -4.93 -4.56
N ALA A 3 24.99 -5.50 -5.75
CA ALA A 3 23.75 -6.17 -6.13
C ALA A 3 23.36 -7.33 -5.20
N GLY A 4 24.36 -8.05 -4.66
CA GLY A 4 24.12 -9.10 -3.67
C GLY A 4 23.51 -8.60 -2.36
N LYS A 5 23.79 -7.35 -1.96
CA LYS A 5 23.25 -6.76 -0.73
C LYS A 5 21.75 -6.44 -0.88
N ILE A 6 21.36 -5.87 -2.02
CA ILE A 6 19.96 -5.51 -2.33
C ILE A 6 19.08 -6.76 -2.41
N VAL A 7 19.55 -7.83 -3.07
CA VAL A 7 18.80 -9.09 -3.12
C VAL A 7 18.61 -9.71 -1.73
N LYS A 8 19.62 -9.59 -0.85
CA LYS A 8 19.53 -10.10 0.53
C LYS A 8 18.52 -9.31 1.35
N GLU A 9 18.53 -7.98 1.24
CA GLU A 9 17.56 -7.11 1.91
C GLU A 9 16.13 -7.40 1.45
N VAL A 10 15.89 -7.51 0.14
CA VAL A 10 14.55 -7.83 -0.40
C VAL A 10 14.05 -9.20 0.08
N LYS A 11 14.93 -10.22 0.14
CA LYS A 11 14.56 -11.53 0.72
C LYS A 11 14.17 -11.42 2.19
N TRP A 12 14.87 -10.58 2.95
CA TRP A 12 14.57 -10.36 4.36
C TRP A 12 13.22 -9.66 4.55
N THR A 13 12.93 -8.64 3.73
CA THR A 13 11.64 -7.95 3.72
C THR A 13 10.48 -8.91 3.40
N ILE A 14 10.66 -9.81 2.43
CA ILE A 14 9.66 -10.84 2.09
C ILE A 14 9.42 -11.76 3.30
N LEU A 15 10.49 -12.22 3.95
CA LEU A 15 10.40 -13.14 5.08
C LEU A 15 9.67 -12.50 6.26
N VAL A 16 10.06 -11.28 6.64
CA VAL A 16 9.44 -10.54 7.76
C VAL A 16 7.97 -10.24 7.46
N SER A 17 7.64 -9.74 6.27
CA SER A 17 6.25 -9.42 5.90
C SER A 17 5.35 -10.64 5.82
N LEU A 18 5.86 -11.80 5.39
CA LEU A 18 5.13 -13.06 5.43
C LEU A 18 4.88 -13.52 6.86
N LEU A 19 5.90 -13.51 7.73
CA LEU A 19 5.74 -13.89 9.13
C LEU A 19 4.71 -13.00 9.86
N VAL A 20 4.78 -11.69 9.65
CA VAL A 20 3.82 -10.75 10.23
C VAL A 20 2.41 -11.03 9.69
N SER A 21 2.27 -11.26 8.38
CA SER A 21 0.97 -11.60 7.80
C SER A 21 0.38 -12.88 8.38
N LEU A 22 1.20 -13.91 8.54
CA LEU A 22 0.78 -15.20 9.08
C LEU A 22 0.37 -15.09 10.55
N ALA A 23 1.17 -14.39 11.36
CA ALA A 23 0.86 -14.15 12.77
C ALA A 23 -0.48 -13.42 12.93
N LEU A 24 -0.69 -12.34 12.17
CA LEU A 24 -1.94 -11.58 12.19
C LEU A 24 -3.14 -12.43 11.75
N LEU A 25 -2.97 -13.28 10.74
CA LEU A 25 -4.02 -14.16 10.24
C LEU A 25 -4.39 -15.24 11.26
N VAL A 26 -3.39 -15.84 11.93
CA VAL A 26 -3.62 -16.80 13.01
C VAL A 26 -4.31 -16.12 14.20
N THR A 27 -3.88 -14.93 14.59
CA THR A 27 -4.53 -14.15 15.66
C THR A 27 -5.97 -13.84 15.32
N TRP A 28 -6.26 -13.43 14.09
CA TRP A 28 -7.64 -13.22 13.63
C TRP A 28 -8.46 -14.51 13.71
N PHE A 29 -7.92 -15.63 13.23
CA PHE A 29 -8.61 -16.93 13.23
C PHE A 29 -8.93 -17.42 14.65
N ILE A 30 -8.02 -17.23 15.61
CA ILE A 30 -8.26 -17.56 17.03
C ILE A 30 -9.36 -16.69 17.61
N PHE A 31 -9.37 -15.39 17.31
CA PHE A 31 -10.40 -14.48 17.79
C PHE A 31 -11.78 -14.76 17.17
N GLU A 32 -11.83 -15.15 15.90
CA GLU A 32 -13.06 -15.56 15.21
C GLU A 32 -13.67 -16.81 15.87
N ILE A 33 -12.85 -17.82 16.19
CA ILE A 33 -13.30 -19.05 16.86
C ILE A 33 -13.74 -18.79 18.31
N SER A 34 -13.09 -17.84 18.99
CA SER A 34 -13.36 -17.55 20.41
C SER A 34 -14.57 -16.64 20.61
N ASP A 35 -15.25 -16.22 19.54
CA ASP A 35 -16.42 -15.33 19.54
C ASP A 35 -16.19 -14.03 20.37
N ILE A 36 -14.93 -13.56 20.37
CA ILE A 36 -14.54 -12.36 21.12
C ILE A 36 -14.97 -11.15 20.27
N PRO A 37 -15.76 -10.20 20.82
CA PRO A 37 -16.32 -9.09 20.04
C PRO A 37 -15.28 -8.10 19.47
N PHE A 38 -14.00 -8.28 19.83
CA PHE A 38 -12.86 -7.56 19.26
C PHE A 38 -12.25 -8.20 18.01
N ALA A 39 -12.81 -9.31 17.49
CA ALA A 39 -12.46 -9.94 16.22
C ALA A 39 -12.82 -9.03 15.04
N ASN A 40 -12.15 -7.88 14.95
CA ASN A 40 -12.42 -6.90 13.92
C ASN A 40 -11.84 -7.38 12.59
N LYS A 41 -12.64 -7.23 11.53
CA LYS A 41 -12.23 -7.36 10.11
C LYS A 41 -10.92 -6.60 9.79
N SER A 42 -10.55 -5.63 10.63
CA SER A 42 -9.29 -4.90 10.61
C SER A 42 -8.04 -5.79 10.70
N LEU A 43 -8.03 -6.85 11.52
CA LEU A 43 -6.87 -7.76 11.62
C LEU A 43 -6.67 -8.57 10.33
N LEU A 44 -7.78 -9.00 9.73
CA LEU A 44 -7.79 -9.63 8.40
C LEU A 44 -7.34 -8.65 7.31
N ALA A 45 -7.80 -7.40 7.35
CA ALA A 45 -7.35 -6.38 6.40
C ALA A 45 -5.84 -6.11 6.54
N LEU A 46 -5.32 -6.00 7.76
CA LEU A 46 -3.88 -5.81 8.01
C LEU A 46 -3.03 -6.99 7.52
N SER A 47 -3.48 -8.23 7.73
CA SER A 47 -2.76 -9.41 7.25
C SER A 47 -2.70 -9.44 5.73
N LEU A 48 -3.79 -9.08 5.05
CA LEU A 48 -3.84 -8.95 3.59
C LEU A 48 -2.92 -7.84 3.06
N ILE A 49 -2.85 -6.69 3.73
CA ILE A 49 -1.93 -5.61 3.37
C ILE A 49 -0.48 -6.08 3.46
N SER A 50 -0.11 -6.73 4.57
CA SER A 50 1.24 -7.27 4.76
C SER A 50 1.58 -8.35 3.73
N SER A 51 0.62 -9.22 3.39
CA SER A 51 0.77 -10.25 2.37
C SER A 51 0.94 -9.66 0.95
N SER A 52 0.17 -8.61 0.62
CA SER A 52 0.31 -7.89 -0.65
C SER A 52 1.68 -7.23 -0.77
N ALA A 53 2.22 -6.67 0.30
CA ALA A 53 3.56 -6.09 0.32
C ALA A 53 4.66 -7.16 0.10
N ALA A 54 4.47 -8.35 0.67
CA ALA A 54 5.36 -9.50 0.44
C ALA A 54 5.35 -9.94 -1.03
N LEU A 55 4.16 -10.03 -1.63
CA LEU A 55 3.98 -10.38 -3.05
C LEU A 55 4.63 -9.35 -3.97
N ALA A 56 4.44 -8.05 -3.72
CA ALA A 56 5.07 -7.00 -4.50
C ALA A 56 6.61 -7.11 -4.45
N SER A 57 7.16 -7.37 -3.27
CA SER A 57 8.61 -7.56 -3.07
C SER A 57 9.12 -8.82 -3.78
N PHE A 58 8.34 -9.90 -3.77
CA PHE A 58 8.64 -11.14 -4.48
C PHE A 58 8.64 -10.95 -6.00
N LEU A 59 7.64 -10.25 -6.53
CA LEU A 59 7.58 -9.90 -7.96
C LEU A 59 8.77 -9.03 -8.37
N LYS A 60 9.18 -8.08 -7.51
CA LYS A 60 10.39 -7.28 -7.74
C LYS A 60 11.64 -8.17 -7.82
N LEU A 61 11.77 -9.13 -6.90
CA LEU A 61 12.89 -10.07 -6.90
C LEU A 61 12.90 -10.99 -8.13
N LEU A 62 11.73 -11.44 -8.59
CA LEU A 62 11.60 -12.21 -9.83
C LEU A 62 12.01 -11.40 -11.06
N LYS A 63 11.62 -10.12 -11.14
CA LYS A 63 12.04 -9.23 -12.23
C LYS A 63 13.55 -9.05 -12.26
N ILE A 64 14.18 -8.81 -11.11
CA ILE A 64 15.64 -8.66 -10.99
C ILE A 64 16.36 -9.97 -11.37
N LYS A 65 15.80 -11.13 -11.03
CA LYS A 65 16.36 -12.44 -11.39
C LYS A 65 16.26 -12.72 -12.90
N LYS A 66 15.19 -12.23 -13.55
CA LYS A 66 14.93 -12.45 -14.98
C LYS A 66 15.72 -11.49 -15.87
N ASP A 67 15.90 -10.24 -15.43
CA ASP A 67 16.68 -9.24 -16.16
C ASP A 67 17.49 -8.35 -15.19
N PRO A 68 18.81 -8.53 -15.08
CA PRO A 68 19.66 -7.73 -14.20
C PRO A 68 19.78 -6.26 -14.65
N ASN A 69 19.43 -5.91 -15.90
CA ASN A 69 19.44 -4.51 -16.36
C ASN A 69 18.32 -3.67 -15.71
N VAL A 70 17.29 -4.29 -15.12
CA VAL A 70 16.29 -3.59 -14.29
C VAL A 70 16.96 -2.83 -13.15
N MET A 71 18.08 -3.34 -12.65
CA MET A 71 18.83 -2.70 -11.58
C MET A 71 19.49 -1.39 -12.06
N VAL A 72 19.94 -1.33 -13.31
CA VAL A 72 20.49 -0.11 -13.93
C VAL A 72 19.39 0.92 -14.17
N SER A 73 18.18 0.49 -14.56
CA SER A 73 17.02 1.37 -14.71
C SER A 73 16.53 2.00 -13.40
N GLU A 74 16.83 1.39 -12.24
CA GLU A 74 16.58 1.98 -10.91
C GLU A 74 17.73 2.89 -10.43
N THR A 75 18.87 2.91 -11.14
CA THR A 75 20.06 3.67 -10.73
C THR A 75 20.31 4.90 -11.62
N ASP A 76 19.88 4.87 -12.88
CA ASP A 76 19.98 6.02 -13.79
C ASP A 76 18.88 7.05 -13.47
N GLU A 77 19.28 8.26 -13.08
CA GLU A 77 18.38 9.34 -12.68
C GLU A 77 17.33 9.69 -13.77
N ARG A 78 17.68 9.53 -15.06
CA ARG A 78 16.76 9.83 -16.17
C ARG A 78 15.63 8.81 -16.26
N LEU A 79 15.96 7.53 -16.12
CA LEU A 79 14.98 6.44 -16.15
C LEU A 79 14.14 6.40 -14.87
N VAL A 80 14.72 6.80 -13.73
CA VAL A 80 14.00 6.97 -12.46
C VAL A 80 12.99 8.11 -12.55
N ALA A 81 13.34 9.23 -13.22
CA ALA A 81 12.42 10.35 -13.41
C ALA A 81 11.21 9.97 -14.27
N GLU A 82 11.45 9.29 -15.40
CA GLU A 82 10.37 8.82 -16.30
C GLU A 82 9.45 7.80 -15.60
N LYS A 83 10.03 6.87 -14.85
CA LYS A 83 9.28 5.92 -14.02
C LYS A 83 8.45 6.63 -12.95
N ASN A 84 9.02 7.62 -12.24
CA ASN A 84 8.31 8.38 -11.23
C ASN A 84 7.14 9.19 -11.81
N GLU A 85 7.27 9.71 -13.03
CA GLU A 85 6.19 10.40 -13.71
C GLU A 85 5.05 9.45 -14.09
N ALA A 86 5.40 8.28 -14.63
CA ALA A 86 4.43 7.23 -14.93
C ALA A 86 3.70 6.74 -13.65
N ASP A 87 4.45 6.48 -12.58
CA ASP A 87 3.92 6.07 -11.28
C ASP A 87 3.04 7.16 -10.66
N SER A 88 3.41 8.44 -10.79
CA SER A 88 2.58 9.57 -10.35
C SER A 88 1.24 9.62 -11.08
N LYS A 89 1.24 9.38 -12.39
CA LYS A 89 0.02 9.33 -13.20
C LYS A 89 -0.85 8.13 -12.83
N ALA A 90 -0.25 6.97 -12.62
CA ALA A 90 -0.95 5.77 -12.17
C ALA A 90 -1.56 5.97 -10.78
N LEU A 91 -0.84 6.61 -9.86
CA LEU A 91 -1.31 6.92 -8.52
C LEU A 91 -2.51 7.88 -8.54
N LYS A 92 -2.49 8.91 -9.39
CA LYS A 92 -3.65 9.81 -9.57
C LYS A 92 -4.87 9.07 -10.10
N LEU A 93 -4.68 8.15 -11.05
CA LEU A 93 -5.78 7.33 -11.56
C LEU A 93 -6.34 6.41 -10.47
N LEU A 94 -5.47 5.76 -9.70
CA LEU A 94 -5.87 4.91 -8.59
C LEU A 94 -6.65 5.71 -7.52
N GLN A 95 -6.17 6.90 -7.16
CA GLN A 95 -6.85 7.81 -6.23
C GLN A 95 -8.23 8.21 -6.76
N SER A 96 -8.34 8.54 -8.06
CA SER A 96 -9.61 8.87 -8.69
C SER A 96 -10.59 7.71 -8.64
N VAL A 97 -10.16 6.48 -8.93
CA VAL A 97 -11.00 5.28 -8.87
C VAL A 97 -11.44 5.00 -7.44
N LEU A 98 -10.51 5.07 -6.48
CA LEU A 98 -10.83 4.89 -5.06
C LEU A 98 -11.83 5.93 -4.55
N PHE A 99 -11.68 7.18 -4.96
CA PHE A 99 -12.61 8.25 -4.63
C PHE A 99 -13.98 8.02 -5.25
N LEU A 100 -14.04 7.61 -6.53
CA LEU A 100 -15.30 7.28 -7.20
C LEU A 100 -16.02 6.11 -6.52
N SER A 101 -15.28 5.05 -6.18
CA SER A 101 -15.82 3.88 -5.47
C SER A 101 -16.32 4.25 -4.08
N TYR A 102 -15.58 5.09 -3.36
CA TYR A 102 -15.99 5.61 -2.05
C TYR A 102 -17.31 6.39 -2.16
N LEU A 103 -17.41 7.33 -3.12
CA LEU A 103 -18.65 8.09 -3.33
C LEU A 103 -19.80 7.19 -3.79
N GLY A 104 -19.53 6.26 -4.71
CA GLY A 104 -20.52 5.30 -5.19
C GLY A 104 -21.12 4.49 -4.06
N TYR A 105 -20.30 3.94 -3.17
CA TYR A 105 -20.78 3.22 -1.99
C TYR A 105 -21.53 4.14 -1.01
N THR A 106 -21.06 5.39 -0.85
CA THR A 106 -21.73 6.43 -0.05
C THR A 106 -23.16 6.70 -0.50
N PHE A 107 -23.40 6.73 -1.81
CA PHE A 107 -24.73 6.97 -2.36
C PHE A 107 -25.65 5.73 -2.31
N ILE A 108 -25.10 4.52 -2.29
CA ILE A 108 -25.91 3.29 -2.27
C ILE A 108 -26.46 2.99 -0.87
N ILE A 109 -25.67 3.17 0.19
CA ILE A 109 -26.09 2.85 1.58
C ILE A 109 -25.73 4.01 2.53
N PRO A 110 -26.45 5.14 2.46
CA PRO A 110 -26.09 6.32 3.24
C PRO A 110 -26.20 6.12 4.75
N GLU A 111 -27.19 5.36 5.24
CA GLU A 111 -27.47 5.21 6.68
C GLU A 111 -26.34 4.53 7.47
N ASP A 112 -25.75 3.47 6.94
CA ASP A 112 -24.62 2.76 7.60
C ASP A 112 -23.33 3.59 7.60
N ILE A 113 -23.22 4.51 6.64
CA ILE A 113 -22.03 5.28 6.38
C ILE A 113 -21.90 6.48 7.32
N PHE A 114 -22.99 7.23 7.52
CA PHE A 114 -22.99 8.33 8.48
C PHE A 114 -22.78 7.85 9.92
N ARG A 115 -23.11 6.59 10.21
CA ARG A 115 -22.94 5.97 11.53
C ARG A 115 -21.53 5.42 11.78
N SER A 116 -20.75 5.17 10.72
CA SER A 116 -19.44 4.54 10.82
C SER A 116 -18.29 5.56 10.88
N THR A 117 -17.64 5.66 12.04
CA THR A 117 -16.44 6.49 12.22
C THR A 117 -15.31 6.12 11.25
N GLY A 118 -15.20 4.83 10.88
CA GLY A 118 -14.19 4.35 9.94
C GLY A 118 -14.35 4.91 8.53
N TRP A 119 -15.58 5.25 8.14
CA TRP A 119 -15.88 5.83 6.82
C TRP A 119 -15.33 7.26 6.68
N TRP A 120 -15.43 8.04 7.76
CA TRP A 120 -14.87 9.39 7.84
C TRP A 120 -13.34 9.40 7.93
N ILE A 121 -12.75 8.43 8.64
CA ILE A 121 -11.29 8.24 8.68
C ILE A 121 -10.76 7.91 7.28
N SER A 122 -11.48 7.06 6.54
CA SER A 122 -11.13 6.70 5.16
C SER A 122 -11.19 7.92 4.23
N LEU A 123 -12.21 8.77 4.38
CA LEU A 123 -12.31 10.03 3.64
C LEU A 123 -11.16 10.97 3.95
N GLY A 124 -10.86 11.17 5.24
CA GLY A 124 -9.76 12.02 5.69
C GLY A 124 -8.43 11.56 5.10
N THR A 125 -8.20 10.25 5.07
CA THR A 125 -6.99 9.64 4.48
C THR A 125 -6.92 9.85 2.97
N LEU A 126 -8.04 9.68 2.24
CA LEU A 126 -8.12 9.93 0.80
C LEU A 126 -7.86 11.40 0.45
N LEU A 127 -8.47 12.32 1.20
CA LEU A 127 -8.24 13.76 1.03
C LEU A 127 -6.78 14.11 1.31
N LEU A 128 -6.21 13.60 2.40
CA LEU A 128 -4.80 13.84 2.73
C LEU A 128 -3.89 13.27 1.64
N SER A 129 -4.20 12.11 1.05
CA SER A 129 -3.48 11.54 -0.08
C SER A 129 -3.54 12.40 -1.35
N LEU A 130 -4.70 13.02 -1.64
CA LEU A 130 -4.89 13.91 -2.79
C LEU A 130 -4.16 15.25 -2.61
N PHE A 131 -4.21 15.82 -1.40
CA PHE A 131 -3.71 17.16 -1.13
C PHE A 131 -2.28 17.20 -0.59
N ALA A 132 -1.75 16.11 -0.02
CA ALA A 132 -0.37 16.06 0.48
C ALA A 132 0.66 16.46 -0.59
N PRO A 133 0.63 15.95 -1.84
CA PRO A 133 1.58 16.37 -2.87
C PRO A 133 1.53 17.87 -3.17
N LEU A 134 0.33 18.47 -3.13
CA LEU A 134 0.11 19.90 -3.34
C LEU A 134 0.67 20.73 -2.18
N MET A 135 0.45 20.28 -0.94
CA MET A 135 0.97 20.91 0.27
C MET A 135 2.50 20.84 0.33
N PHE A 136 3.07 19.65 0.10
CA PHE A 136 4.53 19.47 0.06
C PHE A 136 5.19 20.32 -1.02
N ARG A 137 4.58 20.41 -2.21
CA ARG A 137 5.10 21.26 -3.30
C ARG A 137 5.06 22.76 -2.99
N ARG A 138 4.13 23.23 -2.16
CA ARG A 138 4.14 24.64 -1.71
C ARG A 138 5.23 24.88 -0.67
N ILE A 139 5.34 23.99 0.32
CA ILE A 139 6.32 24.11 1.40
C ILE A 139 7.76 24.11 0.87
N THR A 140 8.09 23.21 -0.06
CA THR A 140 9.45 23.17 -0.66
C THR A 140 9.74 24.28 -1.66
N LYS A 141 8.73 25.05 -2.07
CA LYS A 141 8.90 26.20 -2.97
C LYS A 141 9.02 27.53 -2.21
N GLU A 142 8.68 27.53 -0.92
CA GLU A 142 8.83 28.67 0.00
C GLU A 142 10.11 28.59 0.87
N MET A 143 10.82 27.45 0.86
CA MET A 143 12.22 27.32 1.34
C MET A 143 13.21 27.58 0.20
#